data_AF-A0A2R7S411-F1
#
_entry.id   AF-A0A2R7S411-F1
#
_cell.length_a   1.000
_cell.length_b   1.000
_cell.length_c   1.000
_cell.angle_alpha   90.00
_cell.angle_beta   90.00
_cell.angle_gamma   90.00
#
_symmetry.space_group_name_H-M   'P 1'
#
loop_
_entity.id
_entity.type
_entity.pdbx_description
1 polymer ?
#
loop_
_entity_poly.entity_id
_entity_poly.type
_entity_poly.pdbx_seq_one_letter_code
_entity_poly.pdbx_strand_id
1 'polypeptide(L)'
;MSRSRHPEVHRSDRVGWLRAAVLGANDGIVSVAGLVVGIAASGASATTILATGIAGTVAGAMSMAAGEYVSVQSQVDTEHADLAVEKRELHEDPHSELEELAAIYRHRGLTPDLAHQVAVQLTAHDALAAHARDELGITEELRARPLQAAMASAGAFICGAALPVLTALLAPHVYVAQV
;
A
#
# COMPACT_ATOMS: atom_id res chain seq x y z
N MET A 1 -20.07 -37.74 8.02
CA MET A 1 -19.29 -37.11 6.93
C MET A 1 -18.27 -36.18 7.57
N SER A 2 -16.99 -36.56 7.52
CA SER A 2 -15.89 -35.80 8.11
C SER A 2 -15.57 -34.60 7.22
N ARG A 3 -15.84 -33.38 7.68
CA ARG A 3 -15.45 -32.15 6.96
C ARG A 3 -13.98 -31.89 7.26
N SER A 4 -13.15 -32.08 6.24
CA SER A 4 -11.75 -31.68 6.18
C SER A 4 -11.60 -30.21 6.59
N ARG A 5 -11.04 -29.98 7.77
CA ARG A 5 -10.45 -28.68 8.13
C ARG A 5 -9.12 -28.58 7.40
N HIS A 6 -9.14 -28.09 6.18
CA HIS A 6 -7.91 -27.65 5.51
C HIS A 6 -7.70 -26.19 5.92
N PRO A 7 -6.74 -25.87 6.81
CA PRO A 7 -6.39 -24.49 7.06
C PRO A 7 -5.66 -23.96 5.82
N GLU A 8 -6.39 -23.25 4.95
CA GLU A 8 -5.77 -22.50 3.86
C GLU A 8 -5.21 -21.19 4.42
N VAL A 9 -3.92 -20.97 4.20
CA VAL A 9 -3.23 -19.75 4.63
C VAL A 9 -3.10 -18.82 3.43
N HIS A 10 -4.06 -17.91 3.28
CA HIS A 10 -3.95 -16.80 2.33
C HIS A 10 -3.21 -15.62 2.98
N ARG A 11 -2.36 -14.94 2.21
CA ARG A 11 -1.54 -13.79 2.68
C ARG A 11 -1.79 -12.51 1.88
N SER A 12 -2.93 -12.44 1.19
CA SER A 12 -3.31 -11.32 0.33
C SER A 12 -3.45 -10.01 1.12
N ASP A 13 -3.79 -10.11 2.41
CA ASP A 13 -3.81 -9.01 3.39
C ASP A 13 -2.47 -8.28 3.56
N ARG A 14 -1.36 -8.91 3.16
CA ARG A 14 0.00 -8.36 3.30
C ARG A 14 0.45 -7.54 2.10
N VAL A 15 -0.29 -7.58 1.00
CA VAL A 15 0.16 -7.00 -0.28
C VAL A 15 0.44 -5.50 -0.14
N GLY A 16 -0.36 -4.76 0.62
CA GLY A 16 -0.19 -3.31 0.80
C GLY A 16 1.19 -2.92 1.35
N TRP A 17 1.58 -3.45 2.51
CA TRP A 17 2.88 -3.12 3.11
C TRP A 17 4.05 -3.79 2.38
N LEU A 18 3.83 -4.97 1.76
CA LEU A 18 4.87 -5.66 1.00
C LEU A 18 5.23 -4.89 -0.27
N ARG A 19 4.23 -4.36 -1.00
CA ARG A 19 4.47 -3.49 -2.16
C ARG A 19 5.29 -2.26 -1.77
N ALA A 20 4.90 -1.61 -0.67
CA ALA A 20 5.60 -0.46 -0.13
C ALA A 20 7.06 -0.79 0.24
N ALA A 21 7.29 -1.93 0.90
CA ALA A 21 8.63 -2.39 1.25
C ALA A 21 9.51 -2.69 0.03
N VAL A 22 8.98 -3.39 -0.99
CA VAL A 22 9.74 -3.72 -2.21
C VAL A 22 10.12 -2.44 -2.96
N LEU A 23 9.19 -1.49 -3.09
CA LEU A 23 9.48 -0.19 -3.70
C LEU A 23 10.53 0.57 -2.89
N GLY A 24 10.40 0.61 -1.56
CA GLY A 24 11.37 1.21 -0.64
C GLY A 24 12.77 0.63 -0.79
N ALA A 25 12.91 -0.69 -0.73
CA ALA A 25 14.20 -1.37 -0.89
C ALA A 25 14.84 -1.08 -2.25
N ASN A 26 14.07 -1.18 -3.34
CA ASN A 26 14.57 -0.91 -4.68
C ASN A 26 15.05 0.53 -4.81
N ASP A 27 14.24 1.50 -4.37
CA ASP A 27 14.59 2.91 -4.46
C ASP A 27 15.79 3.24 -3.57
N GLY A 28 15.88 2.67 -2.36
CA GLY A 28 17.02 2.83 -1.46
C GLY A 28 18.33 2.33 -2.07
N ILE A 29 18.32 1.18 -2.74
CA ILE A 29 19.51 0.64 -3.44
C ILE A 29 19.90 1.59 -4.58
N VAL A 30 18.96 1.88 -5.49
CA VAL A 30 19.27 2.58 -6.75
C VAL A 30 19.62 4.04 -6.51
N SER A 31 18.81 4.76 -5.72
CA SER A 31 18.99 6.19 -5.48
C SER A 31 20.29 6.48 -4.72
N VAL A 32 20.57 5.72 -3.64
CA VAL A 32 21.77 5.93 -2.83
C VAL A 32 23.02 5.45 -3.54
N ALA A 33 22.95 4.36 -4.32
CA ALA A 33 24.07 3.96 -5.18
C ALA A 33 24.41 5.03 -6.21
N GLY A 34 23.41 5.56 -6.92
CA GLY A 34 23.59 6.62 -7.92
C GLY A 34 24.21 7.88 -7.30
N LEU A 35 23.72 8.28 -6.13
CA LEU A 35 24.23 9.42 -5.37
C LEU A 35 25.71 9.21 -4.95
N VAL A 36 26.02 8.06 -4.36
CA VAL A 36 27.37 7.70 -3.90
C VAL A 36 28.36 7.62 -5.07
N VAL A 37 27.99 6.94 -6.15
CA VAL A 37 28.82 6.82 -7.36
C VAL A 37 29.02 8.18 -8.01
N GLY A 38 27.98 9.01 -8.09
CA GLY A 38 28.08 10.36 -8.66
C GLY A 38 29.04 11.27 -7.91
N ILE A 39 29.00 11.24 -6.57
CA ILE A 39 29.94 12.00 -5.73
C ILE A 39 31.34 11.41 -5.75
N ALA A 40 31.48 10.08 -5.78
CA ALA A 40 32.79 9.45 -5.90
C ALA A 40 33.49 9.81 -7.22
N ALA A 41 32.74 9.86 -8.33
CA ALA A 41 33.26 10.23 -9.64
C ALA A 41 33.75 11.68 -9.72
N SER A 42 33.38 12.55 -8.77
CA SER A 42 33.88 13.93 -8.72
C SER A 42 35.24 14.06 -8.01
N GLY A 43 35.85 12.96 -7.56
CA GLY A 43 37.09 12.97 -6.77
C GLY A 43 36.86 13.43 -5.32
N ALA A 44 35.61 13.35 -4.82
CA ALA A 44 35.30 13.75 -3.46
C ALA A 44 35.97 12.84 -2.42
N SER A 45 36.26 13.39 -1.24
CA SER A 45 36.86 12.60 -0.15
C SER A 45 35.93 11.48 0.33
N ALA A 46 36.49 10.41 0.89
CA ALA A 46 35.71 9.32 1.47
C ALA A 46 34.72 9.80 2.56
N THR A 47 35.13 10.79 3.37
CA THR A 47 34.26 11.41 4.38
C THR A 47 33.06 12.12 3.75
N THR A 48 33.29 12.82 2.63
CA THR A 48 32.22 13.47 1.86
C THR A 48 31.26 12.43 1.29
N ILE A 49 31.77 11.38 0.65
CA ILE A 49 30.96 10.29 0.08
C ILE A 49 30.08 9.65 1.16
N LEU A 50 30.65 9.36 2.34
CA LEU A 50 29.91 8.78 3.47
C LEU A 50 28.83 9.73 3.99
N ALA A 51 29.18 11.00 4.21
CA ALA A 51 28.22 12.01 4.67
C ALA A 51 27.06 12.15 3.67
N THR A 52 27.35 12.14 2.37
CA THR A 52 26.35 12.19 1.31
C THR A 52 25.48 10.93 1.30
N GLY A 53 26.05 9.74 1.43
CA GLY A 53 25.28 8.49 1.53
C GLY A 53 24.34 8.46 2.73
N ILE A 54 24.80 8.89 3.91
CA ILE A 54 23.96 8.97 5.12
C ILE A 54 22.85 10.01 4.94
N ALA A 55 23.20 11.22 4.48
CA ALA A 55 22.22 12.28 4.26
C ALA A 55 21.16 11.87 3.23
N GLY A 56 21.58 11.26 2.11
CA GLY A 56 20.68 10.72 1.09
C GLY A 56 19.80 9.59 1.62
N THR A 57 20.35 8.73 2.49
CA THR A 57 19.57 7.66 3.13
C THR A 57 18.46 8.22 4.02
N VAL A 58 18.80 9.19 4.88
CA VAL A 58 17.82 9.82 5.79
C VAL A 58 16.76 10.58 5.00
N ALA A 59 17.19 11.43 4.05
CA ALA A 59 16.28 12.22 3.24
C ALA A 59 15.35 11.33 2.39
N GLY A 60 15.89 10.30 1.75
CA GLY A 60 15.13 9.35 0.94
C GLY A 60 14.15 8.53 1.78
N ALA A 61 14.58 8.00 2.94
CA ALA A 61 13.69 7.26 3.82
C ALA A 61 12.52 8.12 4.34
N MET A 62 12.78 9.38 4.71
CA MET A 62 11.73 10.32 5.11
C MET A 62 10.77 10.63 3.95
N SER A 63 11.31 10.85 2.75
CA SER A 63 10.50 11.11 1.55
C SER A 63 9.60 9.92 1.21
N MET A 64 10.15 8.70 1.27
CA MET A 64 9.40 7.46 1.05
C MET A 64 8.33 7.23 2.12
N ALA A 65 8.64 7.47 3.39
CA ALA A 65 7.66 7.40 4.48
C ALA A 65 6.48 8.36 4.24
N ALA A 66 6.80 9.62 3.96
CA ALA A 66 5.80 10.66 3.76
C ALA A 66 4.95 10.39 2.51
N GLY A 67 5.57 10.03 1.39
CA GLY A 67 4.90 9.74 0.13
C GLY A 67 3.94 8.55 0.25
N GLU A 68 4.40 7.45 0.86
CA GLU A 68 3.56 6.27 1.06
C GLU A 68 2.45 6.52 2.08
N TYR A 69 2.73 7.26 3.17
CA TYR A 69 1.70 7.66 4.12
C TYR A 69 0.60 8.48 3.44
N VAL A 70 0.96 9.54 2.71
CA VAL A 70 0.00 10.41 2.03
C VAL A 70 -0.79 9.62 1.00
N SER A 71 -0.12 8.78 0.21
CA SER A 71 -0.78 7.96 -0.82
C SER A 71 -1.84 7.02 -0.22
N VAL A 72 -1.49 6.28 0.83
CA VAL A 72 -2.42 5.32 1.47
C VAL A 72 -3.46 6.06 2.31
N GLN A 73 -3.13 7.22 2.89
CA GLN A 73 -4.10 8.06 3.60
C GLN A 73 -5.15 8.63 2.63
N SER A 74 -4.77 9.03 1.42
CA SER A 74 -5.73 9.47 0.41
C SER A 74 -6.73 8.36 0.06
N GLN A 75 -6.31 7.10 0.06
CA GLN A 75 -7.24 5.98 -0.09
C GLN A 75 -8.25 5.91 1.08
N VAL A 76 -7.78 6.02 2.33
CA VAL A 76 -8.66 6.07 3.51
C VAL A 76 -9.68 7.22 3.42
N ASP A 77 -9.20 8.39 3.01
CA ASP A 77 -10.05 9.58 2.91
C ASP A 77 -11.11 9.43 1.81
N THR A 78 -10.75 8.82 0.67
CA THR A 78 -11.71 8.47 -0.39
C THR A 78 -12.73 7.44 0.09
N GLU A 79 -12.29 6.34 0.71
CA GLU A 79 -13.20 5.30 1.25
C GLU A 79 -14.19 5.90 2.27
N HIS A 80 -13.74 6.79 3.14
CA HIS A 80 -14.62 7.49 4.08
C HIS A 80 -15.60 8.45 3.40
N ALA A 81 -15.18 9.13 2.34
CA ALA A 81 -16.05 10.02 1.58
C ALA A 81 -17.16 9.24 0.89
N ASP A 82 -16.83 8.12 0.25
CA ASP A 82 -17.79 7.26 -0.43
C ASP A 82 -18.78 6.65 0.57
N LEU A 83 -18.30 6.15 1.72
CA LEU A 83 -19.17 5.66 2.80
C LEU A 83 -20.12 6.72 3.35
N ALA A 84 -19.71 8.00 3.36
CA ALA A 84 -20.57 9.09 3.82
C ALA A 84 -21.66 9.42 2.79
N VAL A 85 -21.36 9.28 1.50
CA VAL A 85 -22.32 9.41 0.39
C VAL A 85 -23.34 8.28 0.45
N GLU A 86 -22.86 7.04 0.50
CA GLU A 86 -23.66 5.81 0.59
C GLU A 86 -24.63 5.86 1.79
N LYS A 87 -24.12 6.25 2.96
CA LYS A 87 -24.94 6.37 4.17
C LYS A 87 -26.06 7.41 4.02
N ARG A 88 -25.83 8.46 3.23
CA ARG A 88 -26.85 9.48 2.94
C ARG A 88 -27.88 8.91 1.97
N GLU A 89 -27.47 8.23 0.92
CA GLU A 89 -28.34 7.63 -0.10
C GLU A 89 -29.26 6.55 0.51
N LEU A 90 -28.70 5.67 1.36
CA LEU A 90 -29.46 4.70 2.15
C LEU A 90 -30.53 5.33 3.06
N HIS A 91 -30.35 6.59 3.47
CA HIS A 91 -31.33 7.32 4.26
C HIS A 91 -32.37 8.05 3.40
N GLU A 92 -31.92 8.67 2.31
CA GLU A 92 -32.74 9.53 1.45
C GLU A 92 -33.62 8.72 0.48
N ASP A 93 -33.12 7.62 -0.07
CA ASP A 93 -33.84 6.77 -1.02
C ASP A 93 -33.54 5.26 -0.84
N PRO A 94 -33.97 4.65 0.28
CA PRO A 94 -33.71 3.23 0.56
C PRO A 94 -34.33 2.26 -0.44
N HIS A 95 -35.32 2.70 -1.22
CA HIS A 95 -35.95 1.86 -2.24
C HIS A 95 -35.06 1.72 -3.48
N SER A 96 -34.46 2.82 -3.93
CA SER A 96 -33.51 2.80 -5.05
C SER A 96 -32.25 2.01 -4.68
N GLU A 97 -31.72 2.20 -3.47
CA GLU A 97 -30.54 1.45 -3.00
C GLU A 97 -30.74 -0.06 -2.96
N LEU A 98 -31.94 -0.51 -2.53
CA LEU A 98 -32.28 -1.93 -2.56
C LEU A 98 -32.27 -2.50 -3.99
N GLU A 99 -32.78 -1.74 -4.96
CA GLU A 99 -32.80 -2.15 -6.36
C GLU A 99 -31.42 -2.11 -7.01
N GLU A 100 -30.57 -1.16 -6.58
CA GLU A 100 -29.15 -1.09 -6.95
C GLU A 100 -28.40 -2.33 -6.47
N LEU A 101 -28.51 -2.68 -5.18
CA LEU A 101 -27.89 -3.88 -4.63
C LEU A 101 -28.40 -5.15 -5.36
N ALA A 102 -29.71 -5.24 -5.62
CA ALA A 102 -30.27 -6.34 -6.40
C ALA A 102 -29.69 -6.37 -7.83
N ALA A 103 -29.48 -5.21 -8.46
CA ALA A 103 -28.87 -5.12 -9.79
C ALA A 103 -27.43 -5.63 -9.81
N ILE A 104 -26.63 -5.30 -8.80
CA ILE A 104 -25.25 -5.81 -8.63
C ILE A 104 -25.25 -7.35 -8.64
N TYR A 105 -26.15 -7.97 -7.87
CA TYR A 105 -26.25 -9.41 -7.80
C TYR A 105 -26.82 -10.06 -9.07
N ARG A 106 -27.72 -9.40 -9.79
CA ARG A 106 -28.15 -9.84 -11.14
C ARG A 106 -26.97 -9.84 -12.11
N HIS A 107 -26.16 -8.79 -12.10
CA HIS A 107 -24.97 -8.68 -12.96
C HIS A 107 -23.93 -9.77 -12.64
N ARG A 108 -23.84 -10.18 -11.37
CA ARG A 108 -23.00 -11.31 -10.93
C ARG A 108 -23.57 -12.69 -11.32
N GLY A 109 -24.77 -12.75 -11.88
CA GLY A 109 -25.36 -13.96 -12.47
C GLY A 109 -26.54 -14.57 -11.71
N LEU A 110 -27.09 -13.88 -10.69
CA LEU A 110 -28.31 -14.36 -10.02
C LEU A 110 -29.55 -14.07 -10.87
N THR A 111 -30.55 -14.96 -10.80
CA THR A 111 -31.89 -14.69 -11.34
C THR A 111 -32.52 -13.49 -10.63
N PRO A 112 -33.40 -12.71 -11.29
CA PRO A 112 -34.02 -11.51 -10.69
C PRO A 112 -34.63 -11.75 -9.30
N ASP A 113 -35.43 -12.82 -9.14
CA ASP A 113 -36.10 -13.13 -7.88
C ASP A 113 -35.11 -13.42 -6.74
N LEU A 114 -34.05 -14.18 -7.03
CA LEU A 114 -33.01 -14.50 -6.06
C LEU A 114 -32.16 -13.28 -5.71
N ALA A 115 -31.81 -12.44 -6.70
CA ALA A 115 -31.04 -11.23 -6.47
C ALA A 115 -31.77 -10.26 -5.54
N HIS A 116 -33.09 -10.08 -5.74
CA HIS A 116 -33.92 -9.26 -4.86
C HIS A 116 -33.99 -9.85 -3.44
N GLN A 117 -34.16 -11.17 -3.31
CA GLN A 117 -34.14 -11.84 -1.99
C GLN A 117 -32.80 -11.68 -1.26
N VAL A 118 -31.68 -11.75 -1.98
CA VAL A 118 -30.34 -11.53 -1.42
C VAL A 118 -30.20 -10.08 -0.95
N ALA A 119 -30.56 -9.11 -1.79
CA ALA A 119 -30.52 -7.69 -1.45
C ALA A 119 -31.35 -7.41 -0.18
N VAL A 120 -32.60 -7.86 -0.12
CA VAL A 120 -33.47 -7.68 1.06
C VAL A 120 -32.83 -8.22 2.35
N GLN A 121 -32.25 -9.42 2.29
CA GLN A 121 -31.64 -10.05 3.47
C GLN A 121 -30.35 -9.35 3.89
N LEU A 122 -29.51 -8.91 2.95
CA LEU A 122 -28.28 -8.20 3.24
C LEU A 122 -28.56 -6.78 3.76
N THR A 123 -29.48 -6.05 3.14
CA THR A 123 -29.95 -4.73 3.61
C THR A 123 -30.52 -4.82 5.02
N ALA A 124 -31.30 -5.86 5.33
CA ALA A 124 -31.87 -6.06 6.67
C ALA A 124 -30.81 -6.41 7.74
N HIS A 125 -29.71 -7.05 7.35
CA HIS A 125 -28.60 -7.35 8.26
C HIS A 125 -27.72 -6.12 8.49
N ASP A 126 -27.20 -5.53 7.41
CA ASP A 126 -26.36 -4.34 7.42
C ASP A 126 -26.24 -3.76 6.00
N ALA A 127 -27.11 -2.80 5.68
CA ALA A 127 -27.15 -2.18 4.35
C ALA A 127 -25.83 -1.47 3.99
N LEU A 128 -25.27 -0.68 4.91
CA LEU A 128 -24.04 0.06 4.64
C LEU A 128 -22.87 -0.88 4.39
N ALA A 129 -22.74 -1.96 5.18
CA ALA A 129 -21.68 -2.94 4.95
C ALA A 129 -21.87 -3.73 3.64
N ALA A 130 -23.12 -4.00 3.25
CA ALA A 130 -23.43 -4.68 1.98
C ALA A 130 -23.00 -3.82 0.79
N HIS A 131 -23.42 -2.55 0.73
CA HIS A 131 -23.03 -1.63 -0.34
C HIS A 131 -21.53 -1.32 -0.31
N ALA A 132 -20.95 -1.07 0.87
CA ALA A 132 -19.51 -0.86 1.01
C ALA A 132 -18.69 -2.00 0.38
N ARG A 133 -19.11 -3.25 0.57
CA ARG A 133 -18.43 -4.42 0.02
C ARG A 133 -18.75 -4.65 -1.45
N ASP A 134 -20.02 -4.64 -1.81
CA ASP A 134 -20.49 -5.17 -3.09
C ASP A 134 -20.55 -4.13 -4.21
N GLU A 135 -20.70 -2.86 -3.84
CA GLU A 135 -20.72 -1.70 -4.73
C GLU A 135 -19.37 -0.95 -4.70
N LEU A 136 -18.94 -0.50 -3.52
CA LEU A 136 -17.71 0.32 -3.38
C LEU A 136 -16.41 -0.52 -3.38
N GLY A 137 -16.51 -1.84 -3.22
CA GLY A 137 -15.36 -2.74 -3.19
C GLY A 137 -14.49 -2.62 -1.93
N ILE A 138 -14.97 -1.92 -0.89
CA ILE A 138 -14.30 -1.73 0.39
C ILE A 138 -14.38 -3.04 1.19
N THR A 139 -13.22 -3.65 1.43
CA THR A 139 -13.10 -4.94 2.11
C THR A 139 -12.03 -4.89 3.20
N GLU A 140 -12.18 -5.69 4.26
CA GLU A 140 -11.21 -5.71 5.36
C GLU A 140 -9.84 -6.25 4.91
N GLU A 141 -9.81 -7.14 3.91
CA GLU A 141 -8.59 -7.70 3.35
C GLU A 141 -7.74 -6.64 2.61
N LEU A 142 -8.38 -5.62 2.05
CA LEU A 142 -7.73 -4.52 1.31
C LEU A 142 -7.63 -3.23 2.11
N ARG A 143 -7.92 -3.30 3.42
CA ARG A 143 -7.96 -2.13 4.28
C ARG A 143 -6.65 -1.34 4.24
N ALA A 144 -6.78 -0.06 3.93
CA ALA A 144 -5.65 0.86 3.89
C ALA A 144 -5.01 1.01 5.28
N ARG A 145 -3.68 0.84 5.35
CA ARG A 145 -2.88 0.96 6.59
C ARG A 145 -1.71 1.93 6.39
N PRO A 146 -1.96 3.26 6.44
CA PRO A 146 -0.98 4.27 6.04
C PRO A 146 0.33 4.18 6.81
N LEU A 147 0.26 4.10 8.15
CA LEU A 147 1.45 4.01 8.98
C LEU A 147 2.26 2.73 8.73
N GLN A 148 1.58 1.61 8.49
CA GLN A 148 2.26 0.34 8.21
C GLN A 148 3.00 0.40 6.88
N ALA A 149 2.36 0.92 5.83
CA ALA A 149 2.98 1.06 4.51
C ALA A 149 4.17 2.03 4.56
N ALA A 150 4.02 3.18 5.21
CA ALA A 150 5.08 4.18 5.38
C ALA A 150 6.30 3.61 6.11
N MET A 151 6.10 2.94 7.24
CA MET A 151 7.20 2.37 8.03
C MET A 151 7.87 1.18 7.32
N ALA A 152 7.09 0.34 6.63
CA ALA A 152 7.62 -0.73 5.80
C ALA A 152 8.49 -0.20 4.65
N SER A 153 8.01 0.84 3.97
CA SER A 153 8.74 1.52 2.88
C SER A 153 10.04 2.13 3.39
N ALA A 154 9.98 2.96 4.44
CA ALA A 154 11.15 3.63 5.00
C ALA A 154 12.19 2.65 5.57
N GLY A 155 11.75 1.63 6.31
CA GLY A 155 12.64 0.61 6.84
C GLY A 155 13.34 -0.17 5.72
N ALA A 156 12.59 -0.57 4.69
CA ALA A 156 13.14 -1.26 3.54
C ALA A 156 14.12 -0.37 2.73
N PHE A 157 13.82 0.92 2.60
CA PHE A 157 14.71 1.91 1.98
C PHE A 157 16.05 1.99 2.71
N ILE A 158 16.03 2.13 4.05
CA ILE A 158 17.26 2.17 4.87
C ILE A 158 18.05 0.87 4.70
N CYS A 159 17.39 -0.29 4.73
CA CYS A 159 18.04 -1.58 4.51
C CYS A 159 18.65 -1.68 3.10
N GLY A 160 17.95 -1.20 2.08
CA GLY A 160 18.45 -1.16 0.70
C GLY A 160 19.65 -0.24 0.54
N ALA A 161 19.58 0.96 1.13
CA ALA A 161 20.63 1.97 1.10
C ALA A 161 21.89 1.57 1.88
N ALA A 162 21.79 0.66 2.86
CA ALA A 162 22.95 0.15 3.58
C ALA A 162 23.97 -0.51 2.63
N LEU A 163 23.49 -1.17 1.56
CA LEU A 163 24.34 -1.91 0.64
C LEU A 163 25.31 -1.00 -0.15
N PRO A 164 24.86 0.09 -0.84
CA PRO A 164 25.78 1.02 -1.49
C PRO A 164 26.67 1.79 -0.50
N VAL A 165 26.16 2.16 0.69
CA VAL A 165 26.98 2.84 1.71
C VAL A 165 28.11 1.95 2.23
N LEU A 166 27.81 0.69 2.55
CA LEU A 166 28.82 -0.29 2.96
C LEU A 166 29.81 -0.58 1.84
N THR A 167 29.34 -0.62 0.60
CA THR A 167 30.22 -0.82 -0.56
C THR A 167 31.22 0.33 -0.69
N ALA A 168 30.78 1.58 -0.53
CA ALA A 168 31.68 2.73 -0.56
C ALA A 168 32.70 2.76 0.58
N LEU A 169 32.31 2.27 1.77
CA LEU A 169 33.20 2.16 2.94
C LEU A 169 34.28 1.09 2.77
N LEU A 170 33.93 -0.04 2.14
CA LEU A 170 34.82 -1.19 1.98
C LEU A 170 35.63 -1.15 0.68
N ALA A 171 35.26 -0.27 -0.27
CA ALA A 171 35.94 -0.15 -1.54
C ALA A 171 37.41 0.27 -1.34
N PRO A 172 38.38 -0.43 -1.97
CA PRO A 172 39.78 -0.06 -1.89
C PRO A 172 40.01 1.38 -2.36
N HIS A 173 40.83 2.15 -1.64
CA HIS A 173 41.16 3.55 -1.97
C HIS A 173 41.64 3.76 -3.42
N VAL A 174 42.20 2.72 -4.06
CA VAL A 174 42.63 2.71 -5.47
C VAL A 174 41.48 3.02 -6.43
N TYR A 175 40.23 2.70 -6.09
CA TYR A 175 39.07 2.95 -6.94
C TYR A 175 38.24 4.17 -6.51
N VAL A 176 38.50 4.72 -5.31
CA VAL A 176 37.74 5.85 -4.73
C VAL A 176 38.53 7.17 -4.78
N ALA A 177 39.86 7.11 -4.90
CA ALA A 177 40.75 8.28 -4.80
C ALA A 177 41.78 8.40 -5.94
N GLN A 178 41.50 7.87 -7.14
CA GLN A 178 42.38 8.00 -8.32
C GLN A 178 41.76 8.72 -9.53
N VAL A 179 40.83 9.65 -9.30
CA VAL A 179 40.44 10.66 -10.29
C VAL A 179 40.64 12.05 -9.70
#